data_AF-A0A5C8PD75-F1
#
_entry.id   AF-A0A5C8PD75-F1
#
_cell.length_a   1.000
_cell.length_b   1.000
_cell.length_c   1.000
_cell.angle_alpha   90.00
_cell.angle_beta   90.00
_cell.angle_gamma   90.00
#
_symmetry.space_group_name_H-M   'P 1'
#
loop_
_entity.id
_entity.type
_entity.pdbx_description
1 polymer ?
#
loop_
_entity_poly.entity_id
_entity_poly.type
_entity_poly.pdbx_seq_one_letter_code
_entity_poly.pdbx_strand_id
1 'polypeptide(L)' 'MFRAGVARFCGIAEFARHLPTVGAEVINGPKDVPTGQNMLVRHPDGTLVEYVEHRHKHPAGRLAEPGGD' A
#
# COMPACT_ATOMS: atom_id res chain seq x y z
N MET A 1 23.48 8.72 11.17
CA MET A 1 23.61 9.07 9.75
C MET A 1 22.51 8.32 8.99
N PHE A 2 21.35 8.96 8.77
CA PHE A 2 20.25 8.36 8.00
C PHE A 2 20.23 9.01 6.62
N ARG A 3 20.49 8.23 5.56
CA ARG A 3 20.26 8.70 4.19
C ARG A 3 18.77 8.56 3.92
N ALA A 4 18.06 9.69 3.81
CA ALA A 4 16.71 9.70 3.27
C ALA A 4 16.79 9.36 1.78
N GLY A 5 16.56 8.09 1.44
CA GLY A 5 16.28 7.67 0.07
C GLY A 5 14.78 7.79 -0.17
N VAL A 6 14.39 8.45 -1.25
CA VAL A 6 13.00 8.47 -1.72
C VAL A 6 12.61 7.02 -2.05
N ALA A 7 11.90 6.36 -1.13
CA ALA A 7 11.32 5.06 -1.39
C ALA A 7 10.07 5.27 -2.26
N ARG A 8 10.19 4.99 -3.56
CA ARG A 8 9.02 4.88 -4.43
C ARG A 8 8.36 3.53 -4.11
N PHE A 9 7.41 3.53 -3.19
CA PHE A 9 6.64 2.33 -2.88
C PHE A 9 5.76 1.98 -4.08
N CYS A 10 6.09 0.90 -4.78
CA CYS A 10 5.26 0.37 -5.85
C CYS A 10 4.63 -0.93 -5.35
N GLY A 11 3.40 -0.82 -4.82
CA GLY A 11 2.55 -1.95 -4.48
C GLY A 11 2.58 -2.39 -3.02
N ILE A 12 1.64 -3.27 -2.68
CA ILE A 12 1.34 -3.72 -1.31
C ILE A 12 2.51 -4.45 -0.64
N ALA A 13 3.36 -5.13 -1.42
CA ALA A 13 4.54 -5.83 -0.92
C ALA A 13 5.61 -4.88 -0.36
N GLU A 14 5.74 -3.68 -0.94
CA GLU A 14 6.62 -2.63 -0.42
C GLU A 14 6.08 -2.05 0.89
N PHE A 15 4.77 -1.82 0.98
CA PHE A 15 4.13 -1.40 2.24
C PHE A 15 4.31 -2.42 3.35
N ALA A 16 4.20 -3.72 3.05
CA ALA A 16 4.41 -4.79 4.03
C ALA A 16 5.82 -4.74 4.65
N ARG A 17 6.84 -4.29 3.90
CA ARG A 17 8.21 -4.09 4.42
C ARG A 17 8.36 -2.79 5.20
N HIS A 18 7.69 -1.73 4.77
CA HIS A 18 7.85 -0.40 5.35
C HIS A 18 7.06 -0.22 6.66
N LEU A 19 5.83 -0.70 6.73
CA LEU A 19 4.92 -0.47 7.85
C LEU A 19 5.49 -0.92 9.22
N PRO A 20 6.20 -2.06 9.33
CA PRO A 20 6.90 -2.41 10.56
C PRO A 20 7.96 -1.40 11.02
N THR A 21 8.62 -0.71 10.07
CA THR A 21 9.66 0.29 10.38
C THR A 21 9.09 1.56 11.02
N VAL A 22 7.77 1.77 10.93
CA VAL A 22 7.06 2.93 11.51
C VAL A 22 6.11 2.52 12.65
N GLY A 23 6.27 1.30 13.18
CA GLY A 23 5.57 0.81 14.37
C GLY A 23 4.24 0.09 14.12
N ALA A 24 3.89 -0.19 12.86
CA ALA A 24 2.71 -0.97 12.55
C ALA A 24 3.00 -2.49 12.55
N GLU A 25 2.03 -3.30 12.94
CA GLU A 25 2.13 -4.76 12.98
C GLU A 25 1.35 -5.37 11.80
N VAL A 26 2.04 -6.14 10.96
CA VAL A 26 1.40 -6.89 9.87
C VAL A 26 0.79 -8.17 10.46
N ILE A 27 -0.53 -8.19 10.63
CA ILE A 27 -1.29 -9.32 11.19
C ILE A 27 -1.42 -10.45 10.17
N ASN A 28 -1.81 -10.09 8.94
CA ASN A 28 -1.83 -10.98 7.79
C ASN A 28 -1.02 -10.33 6.68
N GLY A 29 0.06 -10.98 6.24
CA GLY A 29 0.87 -10.49 5.14
C GLY A 29 0.12 -10.43 3.80
N PRO A 30 0.74 -9.85 2.76
CA PRO A 30 0.17 -9.82 1.42
C PRO A 30 -0.25 -11.21 0.95
N LYS A 31 -1.51 -11.33 0.54
CA LYS A 31 -2.05 -12.55 -0.07
C LYS A 31 -2.87 -12.21 -1.30
N ASP A 32 -2.89 -13.13 -2.26
CA ASP A 32 -3.71 -12.99 -3.45
C ASP A 32 -5.20 -13.17 -3.13
N VAL A 33 -6.00 -12.32 -3.74
CA VAL A 33 -7.47 -12.35 -3.72
C VAL A 33 -7.98 -12.16 -5.15
N PRO A 34 -9.25 -12.49 -5.46
CA PRO A 34 -9.75 -12.38 -6.83
C PRO A 34 -9.54 -11.00 -7.47
N THR A 35 -9.71 -9.92 -6.69
CA THR A 35 -9.58 -8.53 -7.16
C THR A 35 -8.14 -8.00 -7.22
N GLY A 36 -7.16 -8.73 -6.67
CA GLY A 36 -5.77 -8.30 -6.58
C GLY A 36 -5.05 -8.90 -5.37
N GLN A 37 -4.58 -8.07 -4.45
CA GLN A 37 -3.93 -8.50 -3.21
C GLN A 37 -4.46 -7.72 -2.00
N ASN A 38 -4.47 -8.35 -0.83
CA ASN A 38 -4.74 -7.66 0.42
C ASN A 38 -3.75 -8.04 1.54
N MET A 39 -3.67 -7.20 2.56
CA MET A 39 -2.99 -7.47 3.83
C MET A 39 -3.74 -6.79 4.98
N LEU A 40 -3.66 -7.36 6.19
CA LEU A 40 -4.27 -6.77 7.39
C LEU A 40 -3.16 -6.26 8.31
N VAL A 41 -3.27 -4.99 8.71
CA VAL A 41 -2.26 -4.30 9.51
C VAL A 41 -2.91 -3.65 10.72
N ARG A 42 -2.26 -3.73 11.88
CA ARG A 42 -2.57 -2.94 13.07
C ARG A 42 -1.62 -1.76 13.15
N HIS A 43 -2.15 -0.54 13.15
CA HIS A 43 -1.36 0.68 13.33
C HIS A 43 -0.98 0.90 14.80
N PRO A 44 0.01 1.77 15.09
CA PRO A 44 0.44 2.07 16.46
C PRO A 44 -0.67 2.59 17.38
N ASP A 45 -1.69 3.23 16.82
CA ASP A 45 -2.88 3.72 17.52
C ASP A 45 -3.90 2.60 17.84
N GLY A 46 -3.61 1.36 17.43
CA GLY A 46 -4.48 0.20 17.59
C GLY A 46 -5.46 -0.02 16.44
N THR A 47 -5.57 0.91 15.49
CA THR A 47 -6.48 0.82 14.34
C THR A 47 -6.13 -0.37 13.45
N LEU A 48 -7.13 -1.16 13.05
CA LEU A 48 -6.99 -2.24 12.08
C LEU A 48 -7.36 -1.74 10.68
N VAL A 49 -6.41 -1.84 9.74
CA VAL A 49 -6.57 -1.40 8.36
C VAL A 49 -6.31 -2.57 7.42
N GLU A 50 -7.26 -2.80 6.50
CA GLU A 50 -7.05 -3.65 5.34
C GLU A 50 -6.46 -2.82 4.21
N TYR A 51 -5.25 -3.17 3.78
CA TYR A 51 -4.65 -2.63 2.57
C TYR A 51 -5.08 -3.50 1.40
N VAL A 52 -5.59 -2.88 0.33
CA VAL A 52 -6.02 -3.58 -0.88
C VAL A 52 -5.35 -2.95 -2.09
N GLU A 53 -4.72 -3.79 -2.90
CA GLU A 53 -4.23 -3.41 -4.22
C GLU A 53 -5.01 -4.15 -5.30
N HIS A 54 -5.84 -3.43 -6.06
CA HIS A 54 -6.55 -4.00 -7.20
C HIS A 54 -5.62 -4.26 -8.39
N ARG A 55 -5.72 -5.45 -8.99
CA ARG A 55 -5.03 -5.83 -10.23
C ARG A 55 -5.41 -4.93 -11.40
N HIS A 56 -6.68 -4.53 -11.44
CA HIS A 56 -7.17 -3.54 -12.39
C HIS A 56 -7.59 -2.30 -11.60
N LYS A 57 -6.89 -1.19 -11.83
CA LYS A 57 -7.27 0.10 -11.25
C LYS A 57 -8.63 0.50 -11.83
N HIS A 58 -9.52 0.97 -10.96
CA HIS A 58 -10.83 1.44 -11.39
C HIS A 58 -10.64 2.59 -12.39
N PRO A 59 -11.41 2.63 -13.51
CA PRO A 59 -11.26 3.67 -14.53
C PRO A 59 -11.46 5.10 -13.98
N ALA A 60 -12.31 5.29 -12.96
CA ALA A 60 -12.44 6.59 -12.29
C ALA A 60 -11.21 7.01 -11.46
N GLY A 61 -10.30 6.08 -11.16
CA GLY A 61 -8.99 6.38 -10.57
C GLY A 61 -7.96 6.85 -11.60
N ARG A 62 -8.29 6.78 -12.90
CA ARG A 62 -7.57 7.41 -14.00
C ARG A 62 -8.16 8.81 -14.20
N LEU A 63 -8.03 9.69 -13.22
CA LEU A 63 -8.24 11.11 -13.52
C LEU A 63 -7.11 11.50 -14.47
N ALA A 64 -7.51 11.95 -15.66
CA ALA A 64 -6.63 12.44 -16.69
C ALA A 64 -5.71 13.53 -16.10
N GLU A 65 -4.41 13.38 -16.34
CA GLU A 65 -3.48 14.50 -16.23
C GLU A 65 -4.06 15.67 -17.04
N PRO A 66 -4.22 16.87 -16.47
CA PRO A 66 -4.73 18.00 -17.23
C PRO A 66 -3.62 18.51 -18.16
N GLY A 67 -3.71 18.20 -19.45
CA GLY A 67 -2.97 18.92 -20.49
C GLY A 67 -2.89 18.23 -21.86
N GLY A 68 -3.38 18.91 -22.92
CA GLY A 68 -2.92 18.65 -24.29
C GLY A 68 -3.94 18.83 -25.41
N ASP A 69 -4.42 20.07 -25.63
CA ASP A 69 -4.86 20.66 -26.91
C ASP A 69 -4.84 22.19 -26.73
#